data_AF-A0A969S4Z3-F1
#
_entry.id   AF-A0A969S4Z3-F1
#
_cell.length_a   1.000
_cell.length_b   1.000
_cell.length_c   1.000
_cell.angle_alpha   90.00
_cell.angle_beta   90.00
_cell.angle_gamma   90.00
#
_symmetry.space_group_name_H-M   'P 1'
#
loop_
_entity.id
_entity.type
_entity.pdbx_description
1 polymer ?
#
loop_
_entity_poly.entity_id
_entity_poly.type
_entity_poly.pdbx_seq_one_letter_code
_entity_poly.pdbx_strand_id
1 'polypeptide(L)'
;MYLYYLLPGIAKGEYYDFSLDKFPQGLQEYYQTHWVRMGMDTEPKEKMVILLFILVEISTPIPCEMMAEIANQDEYEVQKVLDQWVEYLKDQKIDKETCYSIYHTSFLEFLKGKRELKKTRKLFDEVNQSIAEYFTRKMA
;
A
#
# COMPACT_ATOMS: atom_id res chain seq x y z
N MET A 1 -7.06 -10.00 18.58
CA MET A 1 -7.06 -9.09 17.41
C MET A 1 -6.54 -9.72 16.12
N TYR A 2 -5.76 -10.83 16.15
CA TYR A 2 -5.27 -11.55 14.96
C TYR A 2 -6.38 -12.14 14.07
N LEU A 3 -7.38 -12.79 14.68
CA LEU A 3 -8.48 -13.43 13.95
C LEU A 3 -9.33 -12.43 13.15
N TYR A 4 -9.48 -11.20 13.64
CA TYR A 4 -10.24 -10.15 12.94
C TYR A 4 -9.67 -9.87 11.54
N TYR A 5 -8.34 -9.89 11.40
CA TYR A 5 -7.68 -9.65 10.11
C TYR A 5 -7.83 -10.82 9.14
N LEU A 6 -8.07 -12.04 9.64
CA LEU A 6 -8.26 -13.23 8.80
C LEU A 6 -9.68 -13.36 8.25
N LEU A 7 -10.68 -12.72 8.87
CA LEU A 7 -12.10 -12.86 8.48
C LEU A 7 -12.37 -12.52 7.00
N PRO A 8 -11.80 -11.47 6.39
CA PRO A 8 -12.01 -11.19 4.97
C PRO A 8 -11.49 -12.29 4.05
N GLY A 9 -10.30 -12.84 4.34
CA GLY A 9 -9.71 -13.93 3.54
C GLY A 9 -10.48 -15.25 3.69
N ILE A 10 -10.98 -15.53 4.90
CA ILE A 10 -11.88 -16.68 5.16
C ILE A 10 -13.18 -16.53 4.35
N ALA A 11 -13.80 -15.34 4.38
CA ALA A 11 -15.04 -15.08 3.65
C ALA A 11 -14.87 -15.22 2.12
N LYS A 12 -13.67 -14.95 1.61
CA LYS A 12 -13.31 -15.10 0.19
C LYS A 12 -12.90 -16.52 -0.20
N GLY A 13 -12.89 -17.45 0.76
CA GLY A 13 -12.52 -18.85 0.52
C GLY A 13 -11.02 -19.08 0.37
N GLU A 14 -10.17 -18.10 0.68
CA GLU A 14 -8.71 -18.27 0.57
C GLU A 14 -8.15 -19.33 1.53
N TYR A 15 -8.93 -19.64 2.57
CA TYR A 15 -8.68 -20.70 3.54
C TYR A 15 -9.78 -21.77 3.40
N TYR A 16 -9.69 -22.58 2.34
CA TYR A 16 -10.65 -23.67 2.07
C TYR A 16 -10.64 -24.79 3.12
N ASP A 17 -9.57 -24.86 3.91
CA ASP A 17 -9.36 -25.87 4.93
C ASP A 17 -8.94 -25.13 6.20
N PHE A 18 -9.83 -25.11 7.20
CA PHE A 18 -9.63 -24.45 8.50
C PHE A 18 -8.57 -25.16 9.37
N SER A 19 -7.76 -26.03 8.79
CA SER A 19 -6.62 -26.64 9.46
C SER A 19 -5.66 -25.54 9.92
N LEU A 20 -5.40 -25.53 11.22
CA LEU A 20 -4.70 -24.45 11.94
C LEU A 20 -3.26 -24.22 11.46
N ASP A 21 -2.68 -25.20 10.78
CA ASP A 21 -1.38 -25.17 10.12
C ASP A 21 -1.34 -24.30 8.85
N LYS A 22 -2.49 -24.00 8.24
CA LYS A 22 -2.60 -23.11 7.08
C LYS A 22 -2.80 -21.65 7.46
N PHE A 23 -3.06 -21.37 8.74
CA PHE A 23 -3.10 -20.01 9.24
C PHE A 23 -1.67 -19.50 9.45
N PRO A 24 -1.38 -18.25 9.08
CA PRO A 24 -0.10 -17.66 9.39
C PRO A 24 0.17 -17.73 10.90
N GLN A 25 1.39 -18.05 11.32
CA GLN A 25 1.78 -18.09 12.74
C GLN A 25 2.04 -16.69 13.27
N GLY A 26 1.03 -15.82 13.16
CA GLY A 26 1.07 -14.43 13.60
C GLY A 26 1.01 -13.40 12.48
N LEU A 27 1.05 -12.12 12.87
CA LEU A 27 0.82 -10.99 11.97
C LEU A 27 1.91 -10.83 10.90
N GLN A 28 3.16 -11.19 11.21
CA GLN A 28 4.28 -11.04 10.29
C GLN A 28 4.12 -11.96 9.06
N GLU A 29 3.80 -13.23 9.26
CA GLU A 29 3.55 -14.18 8.18
C GLU A 29 2.28 -13.83 7.39
N TYR A 30 1.25 -13.32 8.08
CA TYR A 30 0.04 -12.82 7.44
C TYR A 30 0.36 -11.66 6.48
N TYR A 31 1.11 -10.65 6.93
CA TYR A 31 1.49 -9.53 6.06
C TYR A 31 2.50 -9.91 4.98
N GLN A 32 3.35 -10.91 5.22
CA GLN A 32 4.21 -11.46 4.17
C GLN A 32 3.38 -12.16 3.09
N THR A 33 2.31 -12.86 3.45
CA THR A 33 1.37 -13.42 2.47
C THR A 33 0.73 -12.32 1.63
N HIS A 34 0.33 -11.21 2.25
CA HIS A 34 -0.22 -10.05 1.54
C HIS A 34 0.78 -9.38 0.61
N TRP A 35 2.02 -9.20 1.06
CA TRP A 35 3.12 -8.72 0.22
C TRP A 35 3.28 -9.52 -1.07
N VAL A 36 3.24 -10.85 -0.97
CA VAL A 36 3.33 -11.76 -2.14
C VAL A 36 2.11 -11.59 -3.05
N ARG A 37 0.90 -11.52 -2.49
CA ARG A 37 -0.36 -11.36 -3.26
C ARG A 37 -0.45 -10.03 -3.98
N MET A 38 0.12 -8.98 -3.42
CA MET A 38 0.29 -7.68 -4.06
C MET A 38 1.23 -7.72 -5.28
N GLY A 39 1.90 -8.85 -5.55
CA GLY A 39 2.85 -8.99 -6.66
C GLY A 39 4.22 -8.40 -6.37
N MET A 40 4.51 -8.05 -5.11
CA MET A 40 5.72 -7.30 -4.75
C MET A 40 7.03 -8.10 -4.88
N ASP A 41 6.93 -9.42 -5.08
CA ASP A 41 8.07 -10.31 -5.36
C ASP A 41 8.27 -10.59 -6.86
N THR A 42 7.39 -10.07 -7.73
CA THR A 42 7.50 -10.20 -9.20
C THR A 42 8.00 -8.91 -9.84
N GLU A 43 8.90 -9.01 -10.81
CA GLU A 43 9.41 -7.84 -11.56
C GLU A 43 8.53 -7.55 -12.81
N PRO A 44 8.34 -6.27 -13.19
CA PRO A 44 8.92 -5.06 -12.59
C PRO A 44 8.11 -4.50 -11.41
N LYS A 45 8.75 -4.31 -10.24
CA LYS A 45 8.07 -3.83 -9.01
C LYS A 45 8.33 -2.36 -8.66
N GLU A 46 9.18 -1.66 -9.39
CA GLU A 46 9.63 -0.32 -9.00
C GLU A 46 8.48 0.67 -8.85
N LYS A 47 7.54 0.67 -9.81
CA LYS A 47 6.32 1.50 -9.75
C LYS A 47 5.48 1.22 -8.52
N MET A 48 5.23 -0.06 -8.23
CA MET A 48 4.49 -0.49 -7.04
C MET A 48 5.20 -0.05 -5.76
N VAL A 49 6.52 -0.19 -5.71
CA VAL A 49 7.33 0.23 -4.56
C VAL A 49 7.27 1.75 -4.35
N ILE A 50 7.26 2.55 -5.42
CA ILE A 50 7.07 4.01 -5.34
C ILE A 50 5.69 4.34 -4.79
N LEU A 51 4.61 3.77 -5.34
CA LEU A 51 3.25 4.03 -4.89
C LEU A 51 3.05 3.67 -3.41
N LEU A 52 3.59 2.51 -3.00
CA LEU A 52 3.55 2.07 -1.62
C LEU A 52 4.37 2.99 -0.71
N PHE A 53 5.53 3.47 -1.17
CA PHE A 53 6.33 4.44 -0.44
C PHE A 53 5.59 5.77 -0.24
N ILE A 54 4.91 6.29 -1.26
CA ILE A 54 4.10 7.51 -1.14
C ILE A 54 3.01 7.36 -0.07
N LEU A 55 2.27 6.25 -0.10
CA LEU A 55 1.23 5.95 0.90
C LEU A 55 1.80 5.85 2.33
N VAL A 56 2.99 5.24 2.47
CA VAL A 56 3.70 5.11 3.75
C VAL A 56 4.22 6.47 4.25
N GLU A 57 4.80 7.28 3.37
CA GLU A 57 5.42 8.54 3.75
C GLU A 57 4.39 9.60 4.09
N ILE A 58 3.33 9.73 3.28
CA ILE A 58 2.26 10.71 3.51
C ILE A 58 1.39 10.30 4.70
N SER A 59 1.15 8.99 4.89
CA SER A 59 0.42 8.43 6.04
C SER A 59 -1.01 8.97 6.26
N THR A 60 -1.54 9.80 5.36
CA THR A 60 -2.92 10.30 5.34
C THR A 60 -3.61 9.87 4.04
N PRO A 61 -4.95 9.86 3.99
CA PRO A 61 -5.68 9.54 2.76
C PRO A 61 -5.37 10.55 1.65
N ILE A 62 -4.97 10.04 0.48
CA ILE A 62 -4.62 10.85 -0.70
C ILE A 62 -5.34 10.35 -1.96
N PRO A 63 -5.74 11.25 -2.88
CA PRO A 63 -6.39 10.85 -4.13
C PRO A 63 -5.41 10.18 -5.10
N CYS A 64 -5.96 9.41 -6.06
CA CYS A 64 -5.18 8.76 -7.12
C CYS A 64 -4.34 9.76 -7.92
N GLU A 65 -4.95 10.90 -8.30
CA GLU A 65 -4.30 11.99 -9.02
C GLU A 65 -3.02 12.47 -8.31
N MET A 66 -3.06 12.65 -6.99
CA MET A 66 -1.88 13.06 -6.21
C MET A 66 -0.76 12.01 -6.29
N MET A 67 -1.09 10.73 -6.16
CA MET A 67 -0.11 9.65 -6.26
C MET A 67 0.49 9.57 -7.66
N ALA A 68 -0.34 9.71 -8.70
CA ALA A 68 0.09 9.71 -10.10
C ALA A 68 1.05 10.84 -10.40
N GLU A 69 0.74 12.05 -9.93
CA GLU A 69 1.61 13.21 -10.09
C GLU A 69 2.95 13.04 -9.37
N ILE A 70 2.93 12.63 -8.10
CA ILE A 70 4.16 12.44 -7.31
C ILE A 70 5.02 11.31 -7.88
N ALA A 71 4.41 10.24 -8.40
CA ALA A 71 5.12 9.12 -9.00
C ALA A 71 5.54 9.38 -10.46
N ASN A 72 5.16 10.52 -11.04
CA ASN A 72 5.29 10.81 -12.47
C ASN A 72 4.79 9.64 -13.34
N GLN A 73 3.61 9.13 -13.02
CA GLN A 73 2.94 8.03 -13.71
C GLN A 73 1.59 8.49 -14.26
N ASP A 74 1.10 7.76 -15.25
CA ASP A 74 -0.26 7.93 -15.74
C ASP A 74 -1.29 7.51 -14.66
N GLU A 75 -2.32 8.33 -14.44
CA GLU A 75 -3.33 8.10 -13.41
C GLU A 75 -4.07 6.77 -13.59
N TYR A 76 -4.34 6.37 -14.84
CA TYR A 76 -5.02 5.10 -15.12
C TYR A 76 -4.14 3.91 -14.75
N GLU A 77 -2.82 4.00 -14.96
CA GLU A 77 -1.89 2.96 -14.51
C GLU A 77 -1.76 2.89 -12.98
N VAL A 78 -1.82 4.04 -12.29
CA VAL A 78 -1.87 4.05 -10.82
C VAL A 78 -3.17 3.44 -10.30
N GLN A 79 -4.32 3.81 -10.86
CA GLN A 79 -5.61 3.30 -10.45
C GLN A 79 -5.69 1.77 -10.58
N LYS A 80 -5.13 1.18 -11.65
CA LYS A 80 -5.04 -0.28 -11.79
C LYS A 80 -4.31 -0.94 -10.63
N VAL A 81 -3.22 -0.35 -10.15
CA VAL A 81 -2.46 -0.89 -9.01
C VAL A 81 -3.29 -0.77 -7.72
N LEU A 82 -3.98 0.35 -7.52
CA LEU A 82 -4.85 0.54 -6.35
C LEU A 82 -6.03 -0.44 -6.34
N ASP A 83 -6.64 -0.70 -7.50
CA ASP A 83 -7.74 -1.66 -7.66
C ASP A 83 -7.28 -3.09 -7.31
N GLN A 84 -6.05 -3.45 -7.66
CA GLN A 84 -5.45 -4.73 -7.26
C GLN A 84 -5.18 -4.81 -5.75
N TRP A 85 -5.00 -3.66 -5.08
CA TRP A 85 -4.69 -3.57 -3.66
C TRP A 85 -5.89 -3.23 -2.78
N VAL A 86 -7.12 -3.29 -3.31
CA VAL A 86 -8.36 -2.90 -2.60
C VAL A 86 -8.53 -3.55 -1.22
N GLU A 87 -7.96 -4.73 -1.00
CA GLU A 87 -8.02 -5.46 0.28
C GLU A 87 -7.06 -4.91 1.36
N TYR A 88 -6.09 -4.11 0.95
CA TYR A 88 -4.99 -3.59 1.77
C TYR A 88 -5.08 -2.07 1.97
N LEU A 89 -5.88 -1.43 1.12
CA LEU A 89 -6.16 -0.01 1.16
C LEU A 89 -7.49 0.25 1.87
N LYS A 90 -7.55 1.40 2.53
CA LYS A 90 -8.78 2.02 2.99
C LYS A 90 -9.12 3.14 2.03
N ASP A 91 -10.25 3.03 1.35
CA ASP A 91 -10.83 4.10 0.57
C ASP A 91 -11.74 4.98 1.43
N GLN A 92 -11.70 6.28 1.19
CA GLN A 92 -12.55 7.27 1.85
C GLN A 92 -12.98 8.34 0.84
N LYS A 93 -14.24 8.75 0.89
CA LYS A 93 -14.70 9.90 0.10
C LYS A 93 -14.40 11.20 0.85
N ILE A 94 -13.49 12.00 0.31
CA ILE A 94 -13.11 13.32 0.84
C ILE A 94 -13.33 14.32 -0.29
N ASP A 95 -14.10 15.39 -0.05
CA ASP A 95 -14.37 16.44 -1.04
C ASP A 95 -14.87 15.93 -2.42
N LYS A 96 -15.63 14.82 -2.41
CA LYS A 96 -16.17 14.08 -3.57
C LYS A 96 -15.15 13.25 -4.36
N GLU A 97 -13.90 13.18 -3.90
CA GLU A 97 -12.85 12.33 -4.46
C GLU A 97 -12.65 11.08 -3.60
N THR A 98 -12.24 9.98 -4.24
CA THR A 98 -11.83 8.76 -3.53
C THR A 98 -10.36 8.88 -3.15
N CYS A 99 -10.09 8.91 -1.85
CA CYS A 99 -8.76 8.95 -1.28
C CYS A 99 -8.38 7.60 -0.66
N TYR A 100 -7.11 7.23 -0.78
CA TYR A 100 -6.57 5.95 -0.37
C TYR A 100 -5.55 6.12 0.76
N SER A 101 -5.58 5.20 1.72
CA SER A 101 -4.60 5.09 2.80
C SER A 101 -4.36 3.62 3.14
N ILE A 102 -3.30 3.30 3.89
CA ILE A 102 -3.08 1.94 4.36
C ILE A 102 -4.12 1.58 5.44
N TYR A 103 -4.85 0.46 5.26
CA TYR A 103 -5.98 0.09 6.12
C TYR A 103 -5.59 -0.27 7.57
N HIS A 104 -4.41 -0.85 7.78
CA HIS A 104 -3.94 -1.27 9.12
C HIS A 104 -2.66 -0.58 9.54
N THR A 105 -2.66 0.03 10.72
CA THR A 105 -1.43 0.55 11.35
C THR A 105 -0.37 -0.54 11.51
N SER A 106 -0.76 -1.75 11.88
CA SER A 106 0.16 -2.89 11.97
C SER A 106 0.72 -3.35 10.62
N PHE A 107 -0.02 -3.16 9.52
CA PHE A 107 0.51 -3.40 8.19
C PHE A 107 1.47 -2.28 7.77
N LEU A 108 1.15 -1.02 8.09
CA LEU A 108 2.05 0.12 7.89
C LEU A 108 3.40 -0.10 8.60
N GLU A 109 3.40 -0.58 9.85
CA GLU A 109 4.64 -0.91 10.58
C GLU A 109 5.41 -2.08 9.94
N PHE A 110 4.71 -3.09 9.43
CA PHE A 110 5.33 -4.15 8.63
C PHE A 110 6.02 -3.57 7.37
N LEU A 111 5.33 -2.70 6.64
CA LEU A 111 5.86 -2.05 5.42
C LEU A 111 7.10 -1.21 5.73
N LYS A 112 7.11 -0.42 6.80
CA LYS A 112 8.28 0.36 7.24
C LYS A 112 9.51 -0.51 7.54
N GLY A 113 9.31 -1.77 7.92
CA GLY A 113 10.38 -2.74 8.15
C GLY A 113 10.97 -3.36 6.88
N LYS A 114 10.30 -3.25 5.72
CA LYS A 114 10.75 -3.88 4.47
C LYS A 114 11.95 -3.14 3.88
N ARG A 115 12.97 -3.90 3.44
CA ARG A 115 14.18 -3.29 2.84
C ARG A 115 13.85 -2.48 1.59
N GLU A 116 12.82 -2.90 0.86
CA GLU A 116 12.33 -2.29 -0.36
C GLU A 116 11.81 -0.87 -0.10
N LEU A 117 11.32 -0.58 1.10
CA LEU A 117 10.78 0.72 1.49
C LEU A 117 11.73 1.53 2.37
N LYS A 118 13.01 1.13 2.47
CA LYS A 118 14.00 1.91 3.21
C LYS A 118 14.17 3.29 2.59
N LYS A 119 13.92 4.33 3.40
CA LYS A 119 14.08 5.75 3.03
C LYS A 119 15.47 6.10 2.47
N THR A 120 16.50 5.32 2.79
CA THR A 120 17.89 5.53 2.32
C THR A 120 18.11 5.10 0.86
N ARG A 121 17.10 4.56 0.17
CA ARG A 121 17.23 4.20 -1.25
C ARG A 121 17.16 5.48 -2.08
N LYS A 122 18.14 5.67 -2.97
CA LYS A 122 18.18 6.80 -3.92
C LYS A 122 16.89 6.97 -4.73
N LEU A 123 16.19 5.86 -5.01
CA LEU A 123 14.89 5.85 -5.67
C LEU A 123 13.89 6.82 -5.02
N PHE A 124 13.96 6.98 -3.69
CA PHE A 124 13.01 7.81 -2.95
C PHE A 124 13.47 9.25 -2.75
N ASP A 125 14.71 9.61 -3.11
CA ASP A 125 15.18 10.99 -3.02
C ASP A 125 14.32 11.89 -3.93
N GLU A 126 14.12 11.45 -5.18
CA GLU A 126 13.30 12.14 -6.18
C GLU A 126 11.80 12.14 -5.79
N VAL A 127 11.31 11.03 -5.22
CA VAL A 127 9.93 10.93 -4.76
C VAL A 127 9.67 11.87 -3.59
N ASN A 128 10.57 11.94 -2.61
CA ASN A 128 10.47 12.86 -1.48
C ASN A 128 10.50 14.32 -1.92
N GLN A 129 11.33 14.65 -2.91
CA GLN A 129 11.33 15.99 -3.51
C GLN A 129 9.99 16.29 -4.17
N SER A 130 9.45 15.36 -4.95
CA SER A 130 8.14 15.51 -5.62
C SER A 130 6.99 15.67 -4.62
N ILE A 131 7.02 14.95 -3.49
CA ILE A 131 6.09 15.13 -2.37
C ILE A 131 6.19 16.58 -1.84
N ALA A 132 7.40 17.07 -1.55
CA ALA A 132 7.59 18.41 -0.99
C ALA A 132 7.15 19.53 -1.96
N GLU A 133 7.45 19.38 -3.25
CA GLU A 133 7.04 20.31 -4.31
C GLU A 133 5.51 20.34 -4.46
N TYR A 134 4.86 19.18 -4.45
CA TYR A 134 3.41 19.07 -4.53
C TYR A 134 2.73 19.88 -3.41
N PHE A 135 3.15 19.67 -2.17
CA PHE A 135 2.58 20.38 -1.02
C PHE A 135 2.89 21.87 -1.04
N THR A 136 4.10 22.26 -1.46
CA THR A 136 4.47 23.68 -1.58
C THR A 136 3.56 24.41 -2.57
N ARG A 137 3.28 23.79 -3.72
CA ARG A 137 2.42 24.37 -4.76
C ARG A 137 0.94 24.44 -4.36
N LYS A 138 0.44 23.49 -3.58
CA LYS A 138 -0.97 23.49 -3.11
C LYS A 138 -1.23 24.44 -1.94
N MET A 139 -0.20 24.85 -1.22
CA MET A 139 -0.29 25.83 -0.12
C MET A 139 -0.06 27.28 -0.57
N ALA A 140 0.40 27.50 -1.81
CA ALA A 140 0.61 28.81 -2.41
C ALA A 140 -0.67 29.32 -3.10
#